data_AF-A0A2N9FLH6-F1
#
_entry.id   AF-A0A2N9FLH6-F1
#
_cell.length_a   1.000
_cell.length_b   1.000
_cell.length_c   1.000
_cell.angle_alpha   90.00
_cell.angle_beta   90.00
_cell.angle_gamma   90.00
#
_symmetry.space_group_name_H-M   'P 1'
#
loop_
_entity.id
_entity.type
_entity.pdbx_description
1 polymer ?
#
loop_
_entity_poly.entity_id
_entity_poly.type
_entity_poly.pdbx_seq_one_letter_code
_entity_poly.pdbx_strand_id
1 'polypeptide(L)'
;MEYYMQKTYYKTASLISNSCKAIALLARQTAEVAMLANEYGKNLGLAYQLIDDVLNFTGTSASFGKGALSNIRHGIVTAPLLCAMEEFPQLRAVIDQGLDNPANVDLHHNLLVISLLSADVKAICSKR
;
A
#
# COMPACT_ATOMS: atom_id res chain seq x y z
N MET A 1 -4.42 10.03 2.02
CA MET A 1 -3.57 9.40 0.99
C MET A 1 -2.14 9.94 0.91
N GLU A 2 -1.91 11.26 0.83
CA GLU A 2 -0.59 11.86 0.55
C GLU A 2 0.54 11.41 1.50
N TYR A 3 0.31 11.49 2.81
CA TYR A 3 1.28 11.03 3.82
C TYR A 3 1.66 9.56 3.65
N TYR A 4 0.69 8.71 3.30
CA TYR A 4 0.94 7.30 3.02
C TYR A 4 1.87 7.14 1.81
N MET A 5 1.61 7.83 0.70
CA MET A 5 2.46 7.75 -0.50
C MET A 5 3.87 8.25 -0.23
N GLN A 6 4.04 9.34 0.53
CA GLN A 6 5.35 9.85 0.91
C GLN A 6 6.11 8.85 1.79
N LYS A 7 5.46 8.29 2.81
CA LYS A 7 6.05 7.25 3.67
C LYS A 7 6.42 6.01 2.87
N THR A 8 5.55 5.55 1.98
CA THR A 8 5.77 4.38 1.11
C THR A 8 6.94 4.61 0.15
N TYR A 9 7.08 5.83 -0.38
CA TYR A 9 8.26 6.20 -1.14
C TYR A 9 9.54 6.03 -0.30
N TYR A 10 9.64 6.68 0.85
CA TYR A 10 10.88 6.63 1.63
C TYR A 10 11.17 5.24 2.19
N LYS A 11 10.17 4.55 2.73
CA LYS A 11 10.34 3.25 3.39
C LYS A 11 10.63 2.12 2.40
N THR A 12 10.05 2.17 1.20
CA THR A 12 10.07 1.04 0.25
C THR A 12 10.68 1.43 -1.09
N ALA A 13 10.11 2.43 -1.79
CA ALA A 13 10.50 2.69 -3.18
C ALA A 13 11.85 3.39 -3.34
N SER A 14 12.30 4.15 -2.34
CA SER A 14 13.50 5.00 -2.43
C SER A 14 14.78 4.18 -2.61
N LEU A 15 14.87 3.01 -1.97
CA LEU A 15 16.02 2.12 -2.12
C LEU A 15 16.09 1.61 -3.57
N ILE A 16 14.98 1.09 -4.11
CA ILE A 16 14.90 0.56 -5.48
C ILE A 16 15.21 1.68 -6.50
N SER A 17 14.56 2.84 -6.36
CA SER A 17 14.77 4.03 -7.17
C SER A 17 16.24 4.45 -7.23
N ASN A 18 16.87 4.62 -6.06
CA ASN A 18 18.26 5.05 -5.97
C ASN A 18 19.24 3.98 -6.46
N SER A 19 18.96 2.68 -6.24
CA SER A 19 19.77 1.59 -6.76
C SER A 19 19.74 1.54 -8.30
N CYS A 20 18.56 1.68 -8.93
CA CYS A 20 18.44 1.76 -10.38
C CYS A 20 19.23 2.96 -10.95
N LYS A 21 19.12 4.12 -10.32
CA LYS A 21 19.89 5.31 -10.69
C LYS A 21 21.40 5.11 -10.54
N ALA A 22 21.83 4.52 -9.42
CA ALA A 22 23.24 4.27 -9.14
C ALA A 22 23.87 3.34 -10.19
N ILE A 23 23.17 2.28 -10.60
CA ILE A 23 23.63 1.37 -11.66
C ILE A 23 23.80 2.11 -12.99
N ALA A 24 22.83 2.95 -13.38
CA ALA A 24 22.93 3.74 -14.62
C ALA A 24 24.14 4.69 -14.60
N LEU A 25 24.41 5.34 -13.45
CA LEU A 25 25.57 6.21 -13.27
C LEU A 25 26.89 5.43 -13.32
N LEU A 26 26.98 4.26 -12.67
CA LEU A 26 28.15 3.38 -12.70
C LEU A 26 28.43 2.84 -14.11
N ALA A 27 27.38 2.59 -14.89
CA ALA A 27 27.46 2.19 -16.28
C ALA A 27 27.76 3.37 -17.24
N ARG A 28 28.05 4.57 -16.71
CA ARG A 28 28.35 5.80 -17.46
C ARG A 28 27.27 6.19 -18.47
N GLN A 29 26.01 5.95 -18.14
CA GLN A 29 24.87 6.40 -18.94
C GLN A 29 24.66 7.91 -18.79
N THR A 30 23.85 8.48 -19.69
CA THR A 30 23.49 9.90 -19.63
C THR A 30 22.67 10.22 -18.37
N ALA A 31 22.67 11.50 -17.97
CA ALA A 31 21.85 11.97 -16.86
C ALA A 31 20.34 11.69 -17.08
N GLU A 32 19.89 11.78 -18.32
CA GLU A 32 18.53 11.44 -18.73
C GLU A 32 18.20 9.97 -18.46
N VAL A 33 19.06 9.04 -18.92
CA VAL A 33 18.87 7.60 -18.68
C VAL A 33 18.92 7.27 -17.18
N ALA A 34 19.80 7.91 -16.41
CA ALA A 34 19.85 7.73 -14.97
C ALA A 34 18.56 8.21 -14.26
N MET A 35 17.94 9.28 -14.75
CA MET A 35 16.66 9.76 -14.24
C MET A 35 15.50 8.84 -14.65
N LEU A 36 15.50 8.30 -15.87
CA LEU A 36 14.52 7.30 -16.29
C LEU A 36 14.61 6.02 -15.44
N ALA A 37 15.83 5.55 -15.15
CA ALA A 37 16.06 4.42 -14.26
C ALA A 37 15.57 4.70 -12.83
N ASN A 38 15.78 5.92 -12.33
CA ASN A 38 15.23 6.36 -11.04
C ASN A 38 13.70 6.29 -11.03
N GLU A 39 13.03 6.92 -11.99
CA GLU A 39 11.56 6.94 -12.04
C GLU A 39 10.98 5.54 -12.24
N TYR A 40 11.63 4.66 -13.01
CA TYR A 40 11.26 3.25 -13.08
C TYR A 40 11.29 2.59 -11.69
N GLY A 41 12.41 2.67 -10.97
CA GLY A 41 12.55 2.05 -9.66
C GLY A 41 11.59 2.61 -8.62
N LYS A 42 11.34 3.92 -8.66
CA LYS A 42 10.32 4.59 -7.83
C LYS A 42 8.92 4.03 -8.09
N ASN A 43 8.47 4.03 -9.34
CA ASN A 43 7.12 3.57 -9.68
C ASN A 43 6.94 2.08 -9.38
N LEU A 44 7.95 1.25 -9.68
CA LEU A 44 7.94 -0.17 -9.35
C LEU A 44 7.84 -0.39 -7.83
N GLY A 45 8.64 0.33 -7.03
CA GLY A 45 8.62 0.20 -5.58
C GLY A 45 7.30 0.65 -4.94
N LEU A 46 6.67 1.70 -5.47
CA LEU A 46 5.34 2.14 -5.04
C LEU A 46 4.29 1.08 -5.37
N ALA A 47 4.28 0.57 -6.61
CA ALA A 47 3.36 -0.48 -7.05
C ALA A 47 3.52 -1.77 -6.23
N TYR A 48 4.76 -2.15 -5.92
CA TYR A 48 5.07 -3.30 -5.08
C TYR A 48 4.41 -3.18 -3.70
N GLN A 49 4.54 -2.02 -3.03
CA GLN A 49 3.93 -1.83 -1.70
C GLN A 49 2.40 -1.82 -1.77
N LEU A 50 1.81 -1.22 -2.80
CA LEU A 50 0.34 -1.22 -2.96
C LEU A 50 -0.20 -2.65 -3.11
N ILE A 51 0.49 -3.51 -3.88
CA ILE A 51 0.13 -4.92 -4.03
C ILE A 51 0.33 -5.66 -2.70
N ASP A 52 1.47 -5.48 -2.01
CA ASP A 52 1.73 -6.08 -0.70
C ASP A 52 0.66 -5.71 0.33
N ASP A 53 0.24 -4.44 0.34
CA ASP A 53 -0.83 -3.96 1.21
C ASP A 53 -2.16 -4.65 0.90
N VAL A 54 -2.56 -4.76 -0.38
CA VAL A 54 -3.78 -5.49 -0.79
C VAL A 54 -3.69 -6.96 -0.39
N LEU A 55 -2.57 -7.62 -0.65
CA LEU A 55 -2.35 -9.02 -0.31
C LEU A 55 -2.39 -9.26 1.20
N ASN A 56 -2.01 -8.29 2.02
CA ASN A 56 -2.15 -8.39 3.48
C ASN A 56 -3.61 -8.50 3.94
N PHE A 57 -4.56 -7.96 3.17
CA PHE A 57 -6.00 -8.08 3.45
C PHE A 57 -6.63 -9.31 2.80
N THR A 58 -6.28 -9.62 1.56
CA THR A 58 -6.94 -10.69 0.78
C THR A 58 -6.26 -12.05 0.92
N GLY A 59 -5.05 -12.11 1.48
CA GLY A 59 -4.27 -13.33 1.59
C GLY A 59 -4.89 -14.34 2.55
N THR A 60 -4.98 -15.60 2.12
CA THR A 60 -5.23 -16.72 3.01
C THR A 60 -3.96 -17.06 3.81
N SER A 61 -4.11 -17.56 5.03
CA SER A 61 -3.02 -17.94 5.93
C SER A 61 -2.01 -18.94 5.35
N ALA A 62 -2.33 -19.59 4.22
CA ALA A 62 -1.47 -20.54 3.54
C ALA A 62 -0.41 -19.90 2.63
N SER A 63 -0.65 -18.69 2.12
CA SER A 63 0.20 -18.05 1.09
C SER A 63 1.22 -17.07 1.67
N PHE A 64 0.97 -16.57 2.88
CA PHE A 64 1.83 -15.65 3.60
C PHE A 64 2.11 -16.25 4.97
N GLY A 65 3.38 -16.36 5.37
CA GLY A 65 3.76 -16.76 6.75
C GLY A 65 3.32 -15.76 7.85
N LYS A 66 2.38 -14.86 7.55
CA LYS A 66 1.73 -13.91 8.43
C LYS A 66 0.23 -14.21 8.41
N GLY A 67 -0.42 -14.18 9.57
CA GLY A 67 -1.88 -14.28 9.63
C GLY A 67 -2.53 -13.17 8.80
N ALA A 68 -3.61 -13.49 8.09
CA ALA A 68 -4.42 -12.50 7.36
C ALA A 68 -4.77 -11.32 8.28
N LEU A 69 -4.85 -10.10 7.71
CA LEU A 69 -5.16 -8.88 8.44
C LEU A 69 -4.10 -8.48 9.49
N SER A 70 -2.86 -8.95 9.34
CA SER A 70 -1.80 -8.61 10.31
C SER A 70 -1.62 -7.10 10.45
N ASN A 71 -1.75 -6.32 9.37
CA ASN A 71 -1.60 -4.87 9.45
C ASN A 71 -2.68 -4.24 10.32
N ILE A 72 -3.95 -4.64 10.16
CA ILE A 72 -5.06 -4.17 11.00
C ILE A 72 -4.79 -4.50 12.48
N ARG A 73 -4.43 -5.76 12.77
CA ARG A 73 -4.17 -6.23 14.14
C ARG A 73 -3.07 -5.46 14.85
N HIS A 74 -2.12 -4.89 14.11
CA HIS A 74 -1.04 -4.06 14.65
C HIS A 74 -1.34 -2.54 14.55
N GLY A 75 -2.57 -2.15 14.21
CA GLY A 75 -2.95 -0.75 14.06
C GLY A 75 -2.31 -0.04 12.86
N ILE A 76 -1.81 -0.79 11.87
CA ILE A 76 -1.15 -0.26 10.69
C ILE A 76 -2.20 0.05 9.63
N VAL A 77 -2.41 1.33 9.38
CA VAL A 77 -3.27 1.84 8.31
C VAL A 77 -2.51 1.86 6.98
N THR A 78 -3.05 1.20 5.97
CA THR A 78 -2.47 1.04 4.61
C THR A 78 -3.47 1.46 3.53
N ALA A 79 -3.05 1.44 2.24
CA ALA A 79 -3.84 2.00 1.14
C ALA A 79 -5.30 1.51 1.07
N PRO A 80 -5.61 0.20 1.17
CA PRO A 80 -7.00 -0.27 1.09
C PRO A 80 -7.90 0.34 2.16
N LEU A 81 -7.41 0.44 3.41
CA LEU A 81 -8.15 1.06 4.51
C LEU A 81 -8.34 2.56 4.30
N LEU A 82 -7.31 3.26 3.79
CA LEU A 82 -7.41 4.69 3.48
C LEU A 82 -8.45 4.96 2.39
N CYS A 83 -8.48 4.15 1.33
CA CYS A 83 -9.49 4.25 0.27
C CYS A 83 -10.90 3.99 0.83
N ALA A 84 -11.06 2.94 1.65
CA ALA A 84 -12.34 2.63 2.27
C ALA A 84 -12.84 3.76 3.20
N MET A 85 -11.94 4.46 3.90
CA MET A 85 -12.30 5.63 4.72
C MET A 85 -12.73 6.85 3.89
N GLU A 86 -12.22 6.99 2.66
CA GLU A 86 -12.63 8.05 1.74
C GLU A 86 -14.03 7.79 1.18
N GLU A 87 -14.37 6.53 0.91
CA GLU A 87 -15.70 6.11 0.42
C GLU A 87 -16.75 6.02 1.55
N PHE A 88 -16.33 5.59 2.74
CA PHE A 88 -17.19 5.37 3.91
C PHE A 88 -16.65 6.12 5.14
N PRO A 89 -16.92 7.43 5.29
CA PRO A 89 -16.39 8.25 6.39
C PRO A 89 -16.68 7.71 7.79
N GLN A 90 -17.78 6.97 7.97
CA GLN A 90 -18.13 6.30 9.22
C GLN A 90 -17.07 5.30 9.70
N LEU A 91 -16.26 4.72 8.80
CA LEU A 91 -15.16 3.83 9.18
C LEU A 91 -14.13 4.55 10.07
N ARG A 92 -13.96 5.86 9.91
CA ARG A 92 -12.99 6.61 10.69
C ARG A 92 -13.28 6.55 12.18
N ALA A 93 -14.54 6.69 12.56
CA ALA A 93 -14.98 6.55 13.95
C ALA A 93 -14.72 5.13 14.51
N VAL A 94 -14.85 4.10 13.67
CA VAL A 94 -14.56 2.71 14.09
C VAL A 94 -13.05 2.48 14.25
N ILE A 95 -12.24 3.06 13.37
CA ILE A 95 -10.77 2.97 13.44
C ILE A 95 -10.23 3.71 14.66
N ASP A 96 -10.79 4.89 14.97
CA ASP A 96 -10.41 5.70 16.12
C ASP A 96 -10.73 5.01 17.46
N GLN A 97 -11.64 4.03 17.47
CA GLN A 97 -11.94 3.18 18.64
C GLN A 97 -10.93 2.04 18.84
N GLY A 98 -9.94 1.89 17.96
CA GLY A 98 -8.89 0.87 18.04
C GLY A 98 -9.13 -0.29 17.08
N LEU A 99 -8.12 -0.55 16.25
CA LEU A 99 -8.07 -1.65 15.26
C LEU A 99 -7.63 -2.99 15.87
N ASP A 100 -7.15 -2.95 17.11
CA ASP A 100 -6.68 -4.07 17.91
C ASP A 100 -7.79 -4.71 18.75
N ASN A 101 -8.96 -4.08 18.85
CA ASN A 101 -10.12 -4.64 19.55
C ASN A 101 -10.68 -5.85 18.77
N PRO A 102 -10.61 -7.07 19.31
CA PRO A 102 -11.08 -8.28 18.63
C PRO A 102 -12.56 -8.22 18.22
N ALA A 103 -13.39 -7.50 18.96
CA ALA A 103 -14.81 -7.34 18.67
C ALA A 103 -15.07 -6.53 17.38
N ASN A 104 -14.12 -5.71 16.97
CA ASN A 104 -14.23 -4.87 15.78
C ASN A 104 -13.56 -5.50 14.55
N VAL A 105 -12.70 -6.50 14.71
CA VAL A 105 -11.93 -7.12 13.60
C VAL A 105 -12.82 -7.70 12.51
N ASP A 106 -13.91 -8.40 12.89
CA ASP A 106 -14.85 -8.97 11.92
C ASP A 106 -15.70 -7.91 11.23
N LEU A 107 -16.04 -6.83 11.95
CA LEU A 107 -16.73 -5.68 11.38
C LEU A 107 -15.82 -4.92 10.39
N HIS A 108 -14.54 -4.76 10.72
CA HIS A 108 -13.52 -4.20 9.84
C HIS A 108 -13.34 -5.06 8.59
N HIS A 109 -13.28 -6.38 8.76
CA HIS A 109 -13.15 -7.32 7.64
C HIS A 109 -14.34 -7.23 6.69
N ASN A 110 -15.57 -7.27 7.22
CA ASN A 110 -16.78 -7.25 6.40
C ASN A 110 -16.99 -5.91 5.68
N LEU A 111 -16.76 -4.77 6.33
CA LEU A 111 -16.86 -3.45 5.70
C LEU A 111 -15.80 -3.23 4.62
N LEU A 112 -14.58 -3.76 4.81
CA LEU A 112 -13.53 -3.68 3.78
C LEU A 112 -13.75 -4.65 2.62
N VAL A 113 -14.23 -5.86 2.87
CA VAL A 113 -14.58 -6.81 1.81
C VAL A 113 -15.68 -6.21 0.93
N ILE A 114 -16.65 -5.49 1.53
CA ILE A 114 -17.66 -4.73 0.78
C ILE A 114 -17.00 -3.62 -0.04
N SER A 115 -16.07 -2.83 0.50
CA SER A 115 -15.35 -1.79 -0.26
C SER A 115 -14.47 -2.38 -1.38
N LEU A 116 -13.80 -3.51 -1.15
CA LEU A 116 -12.99 -4.22 -2.15
C LEU A 116 -13.82 -4.92 -3.24
N LEU A 117 -15.09 -5.25 -2.95
CA LEU A 117 -16.05 -5.81 -3.90
C LEU A 117 -16.87 -4.73 -4.62
N SER A 118 -17.10 -3.56 -4.00
CA SER A 118 -17.81 -2.41 -4.61
C SER A 118 -16.89 -1.55 -5.46
N ALA A 119 -15.63 -1.43 -5.06
CA ALA A 119 -14.62 -0.69 -5.80
C ALA A 119 -13.76 -1.67 -6.60
N ASP A 120 -13.87 -1.57 -7.90
CA ASP A 120 -12.78 -1.85 -8.82
C ASP A 120 -11.46 -1.31 -8.23
N VAL A 121 -10.66 -2.17 -7.58
CA VAL A 121 -9.24 -1.91 -7.27
C VAL A 121 -8.47 -1.46 -8.53
N LYS A 122 -9.04 -1.69 -9.73
CA LYS A 122 -8.64 -1.10 -11.01
C LYS A 122 -8.52 0.44 -11.02
N ALA A 123 -9.20 1.16 -10.14
CA ALA A 123 -9.18 2.63 -10.14
C ALA A 123 -8.06 3.26 -9.28
N ILE A 124 -7.44 2.51 -8.36
CA ILE A 124 -6.41 3.03 -7.43
C ILE A 124 -5.13 3.51 -8.16
N CYS A 125 -4.94 3.09 -9.43
CA CYS A 125 -3.86 3.58 -10.31
C CYS A 125 -4.32 4.51 -11.46
N SER A 126 -5.61 4.81 -11.60
CA SER A 126 -6.14 5.39 -12.87
C SER A 126 -6.38 6.90 -12.86
N LYS A 127 -6.36 7.60 -11.72
CA LYS A 127 -6.62 9.06 -11.71
C LYS A 127 -5.75 9.81 -10.70
N ARG A 128 -4.48 10.01 -11.05
CA ARG A 128 -3.81 11.32 -11.10
C ARG A 128 -2.44 11.19 -11.74
#